data_AF-X1HQQ7-F1
#
_entry.id   AF-X1HQQ7-F1
#
_cell.length_a   1.000
_cell.length_b   1.000
_cell.length_c   1.000
_cell.angle_alpha   90.00
_cell.angle_beta   90.00
_cell.angle_gamma   90.00
#
_symmetry.space_group_name_H-M   'P 1'
#
loop_
_entity.id
_entity.type
_entity.pdbx_description
1 polymer ?
#
loop_
_entity_poly.entity_id
_entity_poly.type
_entity_poly.pdbx_seq_one_letter_code
_entity_poly.pdbx_strand_id
1 'polypeptide(L)'
;MSRLLEILGRAITVDTADLIWHWLNEVKLLKDDSESPQYQQLNKIIELAGDMKTDAAAEQLRLYLFENPSCTRGRLASAAIALHKNQLNEAVEELNSVYLRHPNNT
;
A
#
# COMPACT_ATOMS: atom_id res chain seq x y z
N MET A 1 0.61 22.31 20.50
CA MET A 1 0.94 21.57 19.27
C MET A 1 -0.11 20.50 19.07
N SER A 2 -0.63 20.36 17.84
CA SER A 2 -1.67 19.39 17.52
C SER A 2 -1.15 17.97 17.69
N ARG A 3 -1.89 17.07 18.37
CA ARG A 3 -1.60 15.62 18.43
C ARG A 3 -1.32 15.00 17.05
N LEU A 4 -1.90 15.59 16.02
CA LEU A 4 -1.75 15.19 14.62
C LEU A 4 -0.32 15.42 14.11
N LEU A 5 0.32 16.53 14.51
CA LEU A 5 1.73 16.79 14.23
C LEU A 5 2.68 15.86 14.99
N GLU A 6 2.25 15.38 16.16
CA GLU A 6 3.02 14.44 16.96
C GLU A 6 2.94 13.01 16.39
N ILE A 7 1.77 12.62 15.89
CA ILE A 7 1.56 11.34 15.19
C ILE A 7 2.31 11.35 13.85
N LEU A 8 2.18 12.43 13.06
CA LEU A 8 2.95 12.60 11.82
C LEU A 8 4.45 12.70 12.10
N GLY A 9 4.87 13.36 13.18
CA GLY A 9 6.26 13.43 13.62
C GLY A 9 6.84 12.08 14.05
N ARG A 10 6.04 11.21 14.67
CA ARG A 10 6.42 9.81 14.98
C ARG A 10 6.35 8.90 13.75
N ALA A 11 5.45 9.16 12.81
CA ALA A 11 5.43 8.49 11.52
C ALA A 11 6.65 8.86 10.66
N ILE A 12 7.22 10.06 10.80
CA ILE A 12 8.50 10.44 10.17
C ILE A 12 9.68 9.63 10.72
N THR A 13 9.59 9.06 11.93
CA THR A 13 10.62 8.16 12.50
C THR A 13 10.45 6.68 12.14
N VAL A 14 9.35 6.30 11.47
CA VAL A 14 9.10 4.95 10.99
C VAL A 14 9.11 5.02 9.47
N ASP A 15 9.91 4.18 8.80
CA ASP A 15 9.81 4.06 7.35
C ASP A 15 8.36 3.66 7.01
N THR A 16 7.61 4.64 6.50
CA THR A 16 6.17 4.49 6.29
C THR A 16 5.92 3.47 5.16
N ALA A 17 6.85 3.32 4.23
CA ALA A 17 6.78 2.29 3.20
C ALA A 17 6.95 0.91 3.84
N ASP A 18 7.96 0.72 4.70
CA ASP A 18 8.17 -0.54 5.41
C ASP A 18 6.99 -0.89 6.32
N LEU A 19 6.40 0.09 7.01
CA LEU A 19 5.22 -0.14 7.86
C LEU A 19 4.02 -0.63 7.03
N ILE A 20 3.78 -0.01 5.88
CA ILE A 20 2.73 -0.44 4.95
C ILE A 20 3.03 -1.86 4.43
N TRP A 21 4.30 -2.19 4.16
CA TRP A 21 4.69 -3.54 3.73
C TRP A 21 4.49 -4.60 4.80
N HIS A 22 4.92 -4.31 6.03
CA HIS A 22 4.69 -5.21 7.15
C HIS A 22 3.20 -5.49 7.33
N TRP A 23 2.36 -4.44 7.28
CA TRP A 23 0.92 -4.62 7.36
C TRP A 23 0.37 -5.45 6.20
N LEU A 24 0.81 -5.21 4.95
CA LEU A 24 0.36 -5.99 3.79
C LEU A 24 0.75 -7.48 3.89
N ASN A 25 1.93 -7.78 4.44
CA ASN A 25 2.38 -9.15 4.67
C ASN A 25 1.58 -9.84 5.78
N GLU A 26 1.33 -9.17 6.91
CA GLU A 26 0.49 -9.71 8.00
C GLU A 26 -0.94 -10.00 7.51
N VAL A 27 -1.51 -9.07 6.75
CA VAL A 27 -2.88 -9.19 6.23
C VAL A 27 -3.01 -10.22 5.10
N LYS A 28 -1.90 -10.56 4.41
CA LYS A 28 -1.80 -11.70 3.50
C LYS A 28 -1.81 -13.03 4.27
N LEU A 29 -1.04 -13.13 5.36
CA LEU A 29 -0.95 -14.35 6.18
C LEU A 29 -2.27 -14.72 6.88
N LEU A 30 -3.13 -13.74 7.15
CA LEU A 30 -4.42 -13.94 7.82
C LEU A 30 -5.53 -14.51 6.92
N LYS A 31 -5.32 -14.64 5.60
CA LYS A 31 -6.34 -15.16 4.69
C LYS A 31 -5.78 -16.29 3.82
N ASP A 32 -6.32 -17.47 4.09
CA ASP A 32 -5.93 -18.80 3.58
C ASP A 32 -6.12 -18.96 2.05
N ASP A 33 -5.46 -19.98 1.49
CA ASP A 33 -5.24 -20.30 0.04
C ASP A 33 -6.50 -20.45 -0.85
N SER A 34 -7.70 -20.19 -0.33
CA SER A 34 -8.99 -20.29 -1.04
C SER A 34 -9.44 -18.99 -1.73
N GLU A 35 -8.55 -18.04 -1.97
CA GLU A 35 -8.91 -16.70 -2.48
C GLU A 35 -9.00 -16.61 -4.01
N SER A 36 -9.75 -15.61 -4.48
CA SER A 36 -10.00 -15.36 -5.89
C SER A 36 -8.68 -15.10 -6.67
N PRO A 37 -8.63 -15.40 -7.98
CA PRO A 37 -7.43 -15.20 -8.80
C PRO A 37 -6.85 -13.78 -8.73
N GLN A 38 -7.72 -12.78 -8.56
CA GLN A 38 -7.35 -11.37 -8.41
C GLN A 38 -6.52 -11.11 -7.15
N TYR A 39 -6.78 -11.86 -6.09
CA TYR A 39 -6.07 -11.69 -4.83
C TYR A 39 -4.68 -12.33 -4.85
N GLN A 40 -4.58 -13.50 -5.48
CA GLN A 40 -3.31 -14.14 -5.76
C GLN A 40 -2.42 -13.26 -6.66
N GLN A 41 -3.02 -12.58 -7.65
CA GLN A 41 -2.31 -11.60 -8.48
C GLN A 41 -1.78 -10.44 -7.64
N LEU A 42 -2.59 -9.84 -6.76
CA LEU A 42 -2.13 -8.77 -5.88
C LEU A 42 -1.02 -9.21 -4.92
N ASN A 43 -1.10 -10.42 -4.37
CA ASN A 43 -0.07 -10.96 -3.49
C ASN A 43 1.28 -11.09 -4.20
N LYS A 44 1.31 -11.51 -5.47
CA LYS A 44 2.55 -11.55 -6.28
C LYS A 44 3.13 -10.16 -6.52
N ILE A 45 2.26 -9.17 -6.72
CA ILE A 45 2.69 -7.77 -6.90
C ILE A 45 3.33 -7.23 -5.60
N ILE A 46 2.75 -7.56 -4.45
CA ILE A 46 3.28 -7.20 -3.13
C ILE A 46 4.63 -7.88 -2.88
N GLU A 47 4.78 -9.16 -3.23
CA GLU A 47 6.07 -9.87 -3.15
C GLU A 47 7.15 -9.20 -4.00
N LEU A 48 6.84 -8.84 -5.25
CA LEU A 48 7.77 -8.12 -6.12
C LEU A 48 8.19 -6.76 -5.54
N ALA A 49 7.26 -6.05 -4.91
CA ALA A 49 7.57 -4.78 -4.26
C ALA A 49 8.47 -4.98 -3.03
N GLY A 50 8.23 -6.02 -2.23
CA GLY A 50 9.08 -6.40 -1.09
C GLY A 50 10.50 -6.84 -1.48
N ASP A 51 10.65 -7.43 -2.66
CA ASP A 51 11.94 -7.76 -3.29
C ASP A 51 12.72 -6.51 -3.81
N MET A 52 12.24 -5.30 -3.52
CA MET A 52 12.70 -4.03 -4.08
C MET A 52 12.64 -3.94 -5.61
N LYS A 53 11.86 -4.80 -6.28
CA LYS A 53 11.58 -4.70 -7.73
C LYS A 53 10.46 -3.71 -7.97
N THR A 54 10.60 -2.50 -7.43
CA THR A 54 9.54 -1.47 -7.35
C THR A 54 9.03 -1.03 -8.71
N ASP A 55 9.85 -1.08 -9.77
CA ASP A 55 9.42 -0.73 -11.13
C ASP A 55 8.49 -1.79 -11.73
N ALA A 56 8.89 -3.06 -11.66
CA ALA A 56 8.06 -4.17 -12.13
C ALA A 56 6.76 -4.29 -11.32
N ALA A 57 6.85 -4.08 -10.00
CA ALA A 57 5.68 -4.05 -9.13
C ALA A 57 4.73 -2.90 -9.49
N ALA A 58 5.26 -1.70 -9.77
CA ALA A 58 4.45 -0.54 -10.15
C ALA A 58 3.66 -0.78 -11.45
N GLU A 59 4.31 -1.36 -12.47
CA GLU A 59 3.65 -1.66 -13.75
C GLU A 59 2.50 -2.67 -13.57
N GLN A 60 2.77 -3.77 -12.87
CA GLN A 60 1.74 -4.79 -12.62
C GLN A 60 0.63 -4.27 -11.72
N LEU A 61 0.96 -3.45 -10.73
CA LEU A 61 -0.02 -2.82 -9.84
C LEU A 61 -0.92 -1.85 -10.59
N ARG A 62 -0.37 -1.08 -11.53
CA ARG A 62 -1.16 -0.18 -12.37
C ARG A 62 -2.19 -0.93 -13.20
N LEU A 63 -1.81 -2.07 -13.80
CA LEU A 63 -2.74 -2.92 -14.54
C LEU A 63 -3.81 -3.51 -13.63
N TYR A 64 -3.41 -4.01 -12.45
CA TYR A 64 -4.34 -4.55 -11.46
C TYR A 64 -5.35 -3.50 -10.97
N LEU A 65 -4.90 -2.28 -10.66
CA LEU A 65 -5.75 -1.17 -10.19
C LEU A 65 -6.61 -0.58 -11.31
N PHE A 66 -6.24 -0.75 -12.58
CA PHE A 66 -7.12 -0.40 -13.69
C PHE A 66 -8.38 -1.27 -13.67
N GLU A 67 -8.23 -2.56 -13.41
CA GLU A 67 -9.35 -3.51 -13.28
C GLU A 67 -10.05 -3.39 -11.91
N ASN A 68 -9.31 -3.04 -10.85
CA ASN A 68 -9.78 -3.01 -9.47
C ASN A 68 -9.51 -1.65 -8.78
N PRO A 69 -10.10 -0.54 -9.27
CA PRO A 69 -9.71 0.81 -8.86
C PRO A 69 -9.98 1.14 -7.39
N SER A 70 -10.88 0.38 -6.75
CA SER A 70 -11.28 0.56 -5.35
C SER A 70 -10.55 -0.37 -4.38
N CYS A 71 -9.61 -1.20 -4.84
CA CYS A 71 -8.90 -2.15 -3.99
C CYS A 71 -7.99 -1.41 -2.98
N THR A 72 -8.38 -1.39 -1.71
CA THR A 72 -7.64 -0.72 -0.63
C THR A 72 -6.20 -1.21 -0.51
N ARG A 73 -5.98 -2.53 -0.59
CA ARG A 73 -4.65 -3.14 -0.49
C ARG A 73 -3.76 -2.74 -1.67
N GLY A 74 -4.32 -2.73 -2.89
CA GLY A 74 -3.59 -2.26 -4.06
C GLY A 74 -3.23 -0.78 -3.98
N ARG A 75 -4.13 0.06 -3.47
CA ARG A 75 -3.88 1.50 -3.25
C ARG A 75 -2.80 1.73 -2.20
N LEU A 76 -2.81 0.97 -1.11
CA LEU A 76 -1.74 1.00 -0.09
C LEU A 76 -0.40 0.53 -0.65
N ALA A 77 -0.38 -0.53 -1.46
CA ALA A 77 0.83 -0.97 -2.16
C ALA A 77 1.36 0.13 -3.11
N SER A 78 0.45 0.88 -3.76
CA SER A 78 0.82 2.00 -4.65
C SER A 78 1.47 3.13 -3.86
N ALA A 79 0.90 3.47 -2.69
CA ALA A 79 1.47 4.46 -1.79
C ALA A 79 2.87 4.04 -1.29
N ALA A 80 3.06 2.77 -0.90
CA ALA A 80 4.35 2.27 -0.44
C ALA A 80 5.42 2.29 -1.55
N ILE A 81 5.06 1.92 -2.79
CA ILE A 81 5.97 2.04 -3.94
C ILE A 81 6.34 3.52 -4.19
N ALA A 82 5.37 4.44 -4.14
CA ALA A 82 5.62 5.87 -4.32
C ALA A 82 6.54 6.43 -3.22
N LEU A 83 6.38 5.99 -1.96
CA LEU A 83 7.26 6.35 -0.86
C LEU A 83 8.70 5.88 -1.10
N HIS A 84 8.92 4.63 -1.51
CA HIS A 84 10.26 4.14 -1.86
C HIS A 84 10.92 4.91 -3.01
N LYS A 85 10.11 5.41 -3.95
CA LYS A 85 10.58 6.24 -5.08
C LYS A 85 10.70 7.72 -4.72
N ASN A 86 10.43 8.11 -3.47
CA ASN A 86 10.39 9.50 -3.02
C ASN A 86 9.38 10.37 -3.80
N GLN A 87 8.32 9.76 -4.34
CA GLN A 87 7.21 10.40 -5.05
C GLN A 87 6.11 10.78 -4.05
N LEU A 88 6.41 11.72 -3.16
CA LEU A 88 5.57 12.03 -1.99
C LEU A 88 4.15 12.49 -2.35
N ASN A 89 3.99 13.25 -3.44
CA ASN A 89 2.67 13.72 -3.87
C ASN A 89 1.76 12.54 -4.27
N GLU A 90 2.29 11.59 -5.04
CA GLU A 90 1.57 10.40 -5.47
C GLU A 90 1.22 9.52 -4.26
N ALA A 91 2.14 9.37 -3.31
CA ALA A 91 1.89 8.64 -2.07
C ALA A 91 0.73 9.27 -1.26
N VAL A 92 0.72 10.60 -1.12
CA VAL A 92 -0.34 11.33 -0.41
C VAL A 92 -1.69 11.19 -1.12
N GLU A 93 -1.71 11.26 -2.45
CA GLU A 93 -2.94 11.06 -3.23
C GLU A 93 -3.53 9.67 -3.01
N GLU A 94 -2.70 8.62 -3.05
CA GLU A 94 -3.14 7.25 -2.84
C GLU A 94 -3.64 7.01 -1.40
N LEU A 95 -2.93 7.53 -0.39
CA LEU A 95 -3.34 7.43 1.02
C LEU A 95 -4.66 8.17 1.28
N ASN A 96 -4.82 9.37 0.73
CA ASN A 96 -6.08 10.11 0.82
C ASN A 96 -7.21 9.38 0.11
N SER A 97 -6.93 8.75 -1.02
CA SER A 97 -7.89 7.92 -1.76
C SER A 97 -8.41 6.75 -0.90
N VAL A 98 -7.52 6.14 -0.11
CA VAL A 98 -7.90 5.09 0.86
C VAL A 98 -8.75 5.66 1.99
N TYR A 99 -8.29 6.74 2.63
CA TYR A 99 -8.98 7.38 3.75
C TYR A 99 -10.40 7.84 3.38
N LEU A 100 -10.57 8.48 2.23
CA LEU A 100 -11.88 8.97 1.76
C LEU A 100 -12.87 7.82 1.47
N ARG A 101 -12.38 6.65 1.06
CA ARG A 101 -13.22 5.48 0.78
C ARG A 101 -13.56 4.69 2.03
N HIS A 102 -12.65 4.63 2.99
CA HIS A 102 -12.83 3.89 4.24
C HIS A 102 -12.34 4.70 5.45
N PRO A 103 -13.08 5.74 5.86
CA PRO A 103 -12.66 6.64 6.95
C PRO A 103 -12.53 5.94 8.31
N ASN A 104 -13.15 4.77 8.47
CA ASN A 104 -13.08 3.95 9.69
C ASN A 104 -12.06 2.79 9.58
N ASN A 105 -11.07 2.84 8.69
CA ASN A 105 -10.03 1.79 8.58
C ASN A 105 -8.83 2.00 9.53
N THR A 106 -8.98 2.87 10.52
CA THR A 106 -8.05 3.00 11.65
C THR A 106 -8.29 1.91 12.69
#